data_AF-A0A7Z9G3R5-F1
#
_entry.id   AF-A0A7Z9G3R5-F1
#
_cell.length_a   1.000
_cell.length_b   1.000
_cell.length_c   1.000
_cell.angle_alpha   90.00
_cell.angle_beta   90.00
_cell.angle_gamma   90.00
#
_symmetry.space_group_name_H-M   'P 1'
#
loop_
_entity.id
_entity.type
_entity.pdbx_description
1 polymer ?
#
loop_
_entity_poly.entity_id
_entity_poly.type
_entity_poly.pdbx_seq_one_letter_code
_entity_poly.pdbx_strand_id
1 'polypeptide(L)'
;MNLNPSHNWGHNIAFGEEYYQNAVQLLRNIRDDAGILAEIAAKATDALRGGHTVYANVTTGHMPTHELANDREGNPDFFEFTGADSCTPEQFAAMRAGDVLLTNNVSEPVRAARDAGIYVVVFTTCYVNNRNAPQGKVNPNVHDWMPEDVASRVIDSHIPWYQGLVHAPEIPEMTICPGSSNGSCTIHWMITAEVAHALATEKTPDGNIGRQYVDILLQRIANVHTRDLDCLNATAVTIAKRIIDGGHYTVRSRNLGIESEASTVAQGLMLANAFSPQRYFPDCRGQRQRSARHRLGRGSTRQRQLYYRYWSL
;
A
#
# COMPACT_ATOMS: atom_id res chain seq x y z
N MET A 1 -10.47 -1.36 -28.64
CA MET A 1 -9.94 -2.71 -28.43
C MET A 1 -11.13 -3.66 -28.35
N ASN A 2 -11.21 -4.72 -29.15
CA ASN A 2 -12.31 -5.69 -29.06
C ASN A 2 -11.99 -6.67 -27.93
N LEU A 3 -12.65 -6.52 -26.77
CA LEU A 3 -12.55 -7.47 -25.67
C LEU A 3 -12.98 -8.86 -26.18
N ASN A 4 -12.19 -9.90 -25.90
CA ASN A 4 -12.65 -11.25 -26.16
C ASN A 4 -13.82 -11.57 -25.20
N PRO A 5 -15.05 -11.81 -25.70
CA PRO A 5 -16.23 -11.96 -24.84
C PRO A 5 -16.12 -13.11 -23.84
N SER A 6 -15.26 -14.12 -24.07
CA SER A 6 -15.06 -15.22 -23.13
C SER A 6 -14.14 -14.88 -21.94
N HIS A 7 -13.49 -13.72 -21.97
CA HIS A 7 -12.51 -13.29 -20.96
C HIS A 7 -12.78 -11.85 -20.48
N ASN A 8 -13.98 -11.34 -20.70
CA ASN A 8 -14.39 -10.06 -20.11
C ASN A 8 -15.27 -10.24 -18.88
N TRP A 9 -15.82 -11.44 -18.62
CA TRP A 9 -16.36 -11.76 -17.29
C TRP A 9 -17.42 -10.74 -16.81
N GLY A 10 -18.29 -10.30 -17.72
CA GLY A 10 -19.28 -9.25 -17.44
C GLY A 10 -18.71 -7.83 -17.22
N HIS A 11 -17.40 -7.67 -17.32
CA HIS A 11 -16.67 -6.41 -17.19
C HIS A 11 -16.64 -5.66 -18.53
N ASN A 12 -16.99 -4.38 -18.50
CA ASN A 12 -17.16 -3.57 -19.72
C ASN A 12 -15.86 -2.87 -20.18
N ILE A 13 -14.76 -3.07 -19.44
CA ILE A 13 -13.44 -2.48 -19.69
C ILE A 13 -12.37 -3.55 -19.41
N ALA A 14 -11.16 -3.43 -19.97
CA ALA A 14 -10.08 -4.34 -19.59
C ALA A 14 -9.64 -4.06 -18.14
N PHE A 15 -9.38 -5.08 -17.33
CA PHE A 15 -8.95 -4.88 -15.92
C PHE A 15 -7.69 -4.01 -15.80
N GLY A 16 -6.72 -4.17 -16.70
CA GLY A 16 -5.52 -3.34 -16.73
C GLY A 16 -5.81 -1.88 -17.09
N GLU A 17 -6.83 -1.63 -17.90
CA GLU A 17 -7.29 -0.27 -18.22
C GLU A 17 -8.01 0.37 -17.03
N GLU A 18 -8.90 -0.36 -16.35
CA GLU A 18 -9.56 0.13 -15.15
C GLU A 18 -8.54 0.47 -14.05
N TYR A 19 -7.58 -0.43 -13.80
CA TYR A 19 -6.51 -0.18 -12.84
C TYR A 19 -5.73 1.09 -13.19
N TYR A 20 -5.36 1.26 -14.47
CA TYR A 20 -4.67 2.46 -14.93
C TYR A 20 -5.49 3.73 -14.66
N GLN A 21 -6.76 3.75 -15.05
CA GLN A 21 -7.63 4.91 -14.86
C GLN A 21 -7.79 5.27 -13.38
N ASN A 22 -8.06 4.28 -12.53
CA ASN A 22 -8.27 4.48 -11.10
C ASN A 22 -6.98 4.85 -10.36
N ALA A 23 -5.84 4.24 -10.72
CA ALA A 23 -4.53 4.60 -10.17
C ALA A 23 -4.13 6.02 -10.58
N VAL A 24 -4.32 6.41 -11.85
CA VAL A 24 -4.06 7.78 -12.31
C VAL A 24 -4.94 8.79 -11.57
N GLN A 25 -6.23 8.49 -11.37
CA GLN A 25 -7.14 9.38 -10.64
C GLN A 25 -6.72 9.52 -9.17
N LEU A 26 -6.35 8.42 -8.51
CA LEU A 26 -5.81 8.44 -7.14
C LEU A 26 -4.58 9.35 -7.04
N LEU A 27 -3.61 9.17 -7.94
CA LEU A 27 -2.38 9.97 -7.96
C LEU A 27 -2.66 11.45 -8.24
N ARG A 28 -3.64 11.78 -9.08
CA ARG A 28 -4.07 13.16 -9.35
C ARG A 28 -4.69 13.81 -8.11
N ASN A 29 -5.55 13.09 -7.39
CA ASN A 29 -6.13 13.62 -6.15
C ASN A 29 -5.03 13.95 -5.13
N ILE A 30 -4.04 13.07 -4.97
CA ILE A 30 -2.89 13.30 -4.07
C ILE A 30 -2.02 14.46 -4.57
N ARG A 31 -1.81 14.57 -5.88
CA ARG A 31 -1.08 15.68 -6.49
C ARG A 31 -1.73 17.04 -6.17
N ASP A 32 -3.06 17.08 -6.15
CA ASP A 32 -3.80 18.31 -5.89
C ASP A 32 -3.72 18.75 -4.41
N ASP A 33 -3.39 17.83 -3.50
CA ASP A 33 -3.09 18.11 -2.09
C ASP A 33 -1.69 18.69 -1.84
N ALA A 34 -0.92 18.97 -2.90
CA ALA A 34 0.46 19.44 -2.78
C ALA A 34 0.66 20.67 -1.87
N GLY A 35 -0.34 21.54 -1.72
CA GLY A 35 -0.28 22.64 -0.75
C GLY A 35 -0.18 22.16 0.70
N ILE A 36 -1.01 21.18 1.09
CA ILE A 36 -0.98 20.57 2.42
C ILE A 36 0.35 19.81 2.62
N LEU A 37 0.80 19.10 1.58
CA LEU A 37 2.06 18.36 1.64
C LEU A 37 3.27 19.30 1.75
N ALA A 38 3.21 20.50 1.15
CA ALA A 38 4.24 21.52 1.29
C ALA A 38 4.34 22.06 2.72
N GLU A 39 3.22 22.28 3.41
CA GLU A 39 3.22 22.68 4.82
C GLU A 39 3.96 21.66 5.70
N ILE A 40 3.75 20.38 5.42
CA ILE A 40 4.37 19.26 6.14
C ILE A 40 5.84 19.14 5.78
N ALA A 41 6.18 19.28 4.49
CA ALA A 41 7.56 19.31 4.04
C ALA A 41 8.32 20.49 4.68
N ALA A 42 7.70 21.67 4.82
CA ALA A 42 8.31 22.81 5.50
C ALA A 42 8.64 22.47 6.97
N LYS A 43 7.72 21.81 7.69
CA LYS A 43 7.99 21.32 9.06
C LYS A 43 9.12 20.31 9.12
N ALA A 44 9.17 19.36 8.19
CA ALA A 44 10.26 18.40 8.09
C ALA A 44 11.60 19.08 7.77
N THR A 45 11.62 20.05 6.86
CA THR A 45 12.81 20.84 6.53
C THR A 45 13.31 21.64 7.73
N ASP A 46 12.41 22.32 8.45
CA ASP A 46 12.75 23.10 9.65
C ASP A 46 13.34 22.20 10.74
N ALA A 47 12.75 21.02 10.96
CA ALA A 47 13.27 20.03 11.89
C ALA A 47 14.70 19.63 11.51
N LEU A 48 14.94 19.21 10.27
CA LEU A 48 16.26 18.80 9.80
C LEU A 48 17.30 19.93 9.90
N ARG A 49 16.94 21.18 9.55
CA ARG A 49 17.81 22.35 9.71
C ARG A 49 18.13 22.66 11.17
N GLY A 50 17.19 22.38 12.08
CA GLY A 50 17.35 22.53 13.52
C GLY A 50 18.14 21.38 14.19
N GLY A 51 18.58 20.37 13.44
CA GLY A 51 19.25 19.19 14.00
C GLY A 51 18.31 18.20 14.68
N HIS A 52 17.02 18.21 14.29
CA HIS A 52 16.01 17.25 14.69
C HIS A 52 15.84 16.14 13.65
N THR A 53 15.15 15.07 14.03
CA THR A 53 14.94 13.89 13.17
C THR A 53 13.54 13.89 12.58
N VAL A 54 13.42 13.40 11.35
CA VAL A 54 12.14 13.09 10.72
C VAL A 54 12.02 11.58 10.65
N TYR A 55 11.04 11.00 11.33
CA TYR A 55 10.77 9.56 11.35
C TYR A 55 9.67 9.19 10.38
N ALA A 56 9.80 8.03 9.74
CA ALA A 56 8.76 7.43 8.89
C ALA A 56 8.35 6.04 9.44
N ASN A 57 7.06 5.89 9.73
CA ASN A 57 6.41 4.64 10.16
C ASN A 57 5.03 4.50 9.51
N VAL A 58 4.99 4.37 8.19
CA VAL A 58 3.76 4.14 7.42
C VAL A 58 3.61 2.64 7.18
N THR A 59 3.20 1.91 8.21
CA THR A 59 3.27 0.43 8.25
C THR A 59 1.93 -0.25 8.55
N THR A 60 0.94 0.49 9.06
CA THR A 60 -0.39 -0.06 9.38
C THR A 60 -1.10 -0.48 8.10
N GLY A 61 -1.36 -1.79 7.99
CA GLY A 61 -2.12 -2.36 6.88
C GLY A 61 -1.26 -2.59 5.63
N HIS A 62 -0.53 -3.71 5.61
CA HIS A 62 0.18 -4.22 4.43
C HIS A 62 0.85 -3.15 3.53
N MET A 63 1.59 -2.23 4.15
CA MET A 63 2.21 -1.11 3.45
C MET A 63 3.53 -1.52 2.76
N PRO A 64 3.95 -0.81 1.69
CA PRO A 64 5.13 -1.14 0.87
C PRO A 64 6.44 -0.77 1.58
N THR A 65 6.83 -1.49 2.63
CA THR A 65 7.93 -1.10 3.51
C THR A 65 9.29 -1.01 2.82
N HIS A 66 9.56 -1.86 1.83
CA HIS A 66 10.75 -1.78 0.99
C HIS A 66 10.82 -0.52 0.10
N GLU A 67 9.69 0.11 -0.22
CA GLU A 67 9.66 1.37 -0.97
C GLU A 67 10.02 2.57 -0.07
N LEU A 68 9.94 2.41 1.25
CA LEU A 68 10.21 3.47 2.23
C LEU A 68 11.58 3.31 2.92
N ALA A 69 12.26 2.17 2.72
CA ALA A 69 13.53 1.87 3.34
C ALA A 69 14.63 2.87 2.95
N ASN A 70 15.50 3.21 3.91
CA ASN A 70 16.58 4.17 3.72
C ASN A 70 17.62 3.72 2.68
N ASP A 71 17.88 2.42 2.58
CA ASP A 71 18.83 1.82 1.64
C ASP A 71 18.26 1.58 0.23
N ARG A 72 17.00 1.97 0.00
CA ARG A 72 16.39 1.89 -1.32
C ARG A 72 17.14 2.78 -2.32
N GLU A 73 17.42 2.23 -3.50
CA GLU A 73 18.00 2.99 -4.61
C GLU A 73 17.23 4.29 -4.91
N GLY A 74 17.93 5.42 -4.88
CA GLY A 74 17.38 6.75 -5.12
C GLY A 74 16.73 7.41 -3.90
N ASN A 75 16.67 6.76 -2.74
CA ASN A 75 16.28 7.40 -1.49
C ASN A 75 17.42 8.31 -0.99
N PRO A 76 17.18 9.61 -0.74
CA PRO A 76 18.20 10.50 -0.19
C PRO A 76 18.41 10.32 1.33
N ASP A 77 17.66 9.44 1.98
CA ASP A 77 17.82 9.08 3.40
C ASP A 77 17.61 10.28 4.36
N PHE A 78 16.67 11.16 4.04
CA PHE A 78 16.31 12.28 4.93
C PHE A 78 15.37 11.88 6.07
N PHE A 79 14.60 10.80 5.91
CA PHE A 79 13.61 10.35 6.87
C PHE A 79 14.00 8.99 7.44
N GLU A 80 14.22 8.88 8.74
CA GLU A 80 14.56 7.63 9.39
C GLU A 80 13.39 6.63 9.30
N PHE A 81 13.55 5.58 8.49
CA PHE A 81 12.54 4.54 8.39
C PHE A 81 12.66 3.59 9.58
N THR A 82 11.60 3.52 10.36
CA THR A 82 11.57 2.82 11.66
C THR A 82 11.33 1.30 11.53
N GLY A 83 11.29 0.79 10.30
CA GLY A 83 11.14 -0.64 10.03
C GLY A 83 9.72 -1.03 9.60
N ALA A 84 9.49 -2.34 9.46
CA ALA A 84 8.29 -2.87 8.83
C ALA A 84 7.06 -2.98 9.75
N ASP A 85 7.26 -2.83 11.06
CA ASP A 85 6.24 -2.92 12.09
C ASP A 85 5.95 -1.54 12.71
N SER A 86 5.02 -1.46 13.65
CA SER A 86 4.83 -0.23 14.44
C SER A 86 6.10 0.10 15.24
N CYS A 87 6.34 1.39 15.46
CA CYS A 87 7.49 1.85 16.25
C CYS A 87 7.57 1.12 17.61
N THR A 88 8.77 0.68 17.99
CA THR A 88 9.03 0.08 19.30
C THR A 88 9.03 1.14 20.41
N PRO A 89 8.88 0.75 21.69
CA PRO A 89 9.04 1.68 22.81
C PRO A 89 10.37 2.42 22.80
N GLU A 90 11.46 1.75 22.42
CA GLU A 90 12.79 2.34 22.32
C GLU A 90 12.88 3.39 21.21
N GLN A 91 12.22 3.14 20.08
CA GLN A 91 12.15 4.11 18.98
C GLN A 91 11.35 5.35 19.40
N PHE A 92 10.21 5.18 20.09
CA PHE A 92 9.49 6.32 20.65
C PHE A 92 10.31 7.07 21.71
N ALA A 93 11.05 6.36 22.57
CA ALA A 93 11.90 6.97 23.58
C ALA A 93 13.09 7.75 23.00
N ALA A 94 13.50 7.46 21.77
CA ALA A 94 14.52 8.21 21.06
C ALA A 94 14.00 9.54 20.47
N MET A 95 12.69 9.65 20.25
CA MET A 95 12.06 10.86 19.73
C MET A 95 12.01 11.97 20.79
N ARG A 96 12.14 13.22 20.36
CA ARG A 96 12.13 14.41 21.23
C ARG A 96 11.35 15.55 20.61
N ALA A 97 10.98 16.53 21.44
CA ALA A 97 10.32 17.74 20.98
C ALA A 97 11.09 18.42 19.83
N GLY A 98 10.37 18.82 18.78
CA GLY A 98 10.96 19.37 17.54
C GLY A 98 11.18 18.34 16.44
N ASP A 99 11.16 17.03 16.74
CA ASP A 99 11.16 15.98 15.73
C ASP A 99 9.81 15.91 14.99
N VAL A 100 9.80 15.22 13.84
CA VAL A 100 8.61 14.97 13.03
C VAL A 100 8.38 13.46 12.92
N LEU A 101 7.14 13.01 13.05
CA LEU A 101 6.75 11.61 12.83
C LEU A 101 5.70 11.53 11.73
N LEU A 102 6.05 10.90 10.60
CA LEU A 102 5.12 10.52 9.54
C LEU A 102 4.64 9.09 9.80
N THR A 103 3.36 8.90 10.08
CA THR A 103 2.81 7.56 10.39
C THR A 103 1.40 7.38 9.82
N ASN A 104 0.90 6.15 9.82
CA ASN A 104 -0.51 5.84 9.60
C ASN A 104 -1.12 5.06 10.78
N ASN A 105 -0.46 5.09 11.93
CA ASN A 105 -0.87 4.40 13.13
C ASN A 105 -1.66 5.33 14.07
N VAL A 106 -2.75 4.81 14.65
CA VAL A 106 -3.53 5.49 15.68
C VAL A 106 -3.41 4.71 16.97
N SER A 107 -2.63 5.23 17.92
CA SER A 107 -2.34 4.55 19.19
C SER A 107 -1.95 5.52 20.32
N GLU A 108 -1.93 5.01 21.55
CA GLU A 108 -1.49 5.77 22.73
C GLU A 108 -0.06 6.30 22.60
N PRO A 109 0.95 5.52 22.14
CA PRO A 109 2.31 6.05 21.96
C PRO A 109 2.39 7.19 20.94
N VAL A 110 1.63 7.11 19.85
CA VAL A 110 1.57 8.18 18.83
C VAL A 110 1.01 9.47 19.42
N ARG A 111 -0.09 9.36 20.18
CA ARG A 111 -0.68 10.51 20.89
C ARG A 111 0.29 11.09 21.92
N ALA A 112 0.95 10.23 22.70
CA ALA A 112 1.93 10.64 23.71
C ALA A 112 3.13 11.36 23.06
N ALA A 113 3.60 10.90 21.90
CA ALA A 113 4.65 11.57 21.14
C ALA A 113 4.21 12.98 20.72
N ARG A 114 2.98 13.13 20.17
CA ARG A 114 2.42 14.45 19.87
C ARG A 114 2.40 15.36 21.11
N ASP A 115 1.86 14.84 22.21
CA ASP A 115 1.71 15.60 23.45
C ASP A 115 3.08 15.98 24.07
N ALA A 116 4.14 15.24 23.76
CA ALA A 116 5.53 15.54 24.12
C ALA A 116 6.23 16.57 23.19
N GLY A 117 5.54 17.10 22.18
CA GLY A 117 6.05 18.14 21.29
C GLY A 117 6.67 17.65 19.98
N ILE A 118 6.46 16.37 19.61
CA ILE A 118 6.76 15.86 18.28
C ILE A 118 5.65 16.32 17.31
N TYR A 119 6.01 16.79 16.12
CA TYR A 119 5.02 17.10 15.09
C TYR A 119 4.57 15.80 14.41
N VAL A 120 3.40 15.29 14.79
CA VAL A 120 2.88 14.00 14.32
C VAL A 120 1.97 14.22 13.12
N VAL A 121 2.28 13.55 12.03
CA VAL A 121 1.50 13.54 10.79
C VAL A 121 0.93 12.15 10.59
N VAL A 122 -0.40 12.03 10.57
CA VAL A 122 -1.08 10.75 10.35
C VAL A 122 -1.69 10.69 8.96
N PHE A 123 -1.34 9.65 8.21
CA PHE A 123 -1.91 9.36 6.89
C PHE A 123 -3.15 8.50 7.12
N THR A 124 -4.28 8.85 6.51
CA THR A 124 -5.44 7.94 6.52
C THR A 124 -5.07 6.64 5.83
N THR A 125 -5.67 5.53 6.25
CA THR A 125 -5.49 4.22 5.62
C THR A 125 -6.80 3.44 5.64
N CYS A 126 -7.00 2.57 4.65
CA CYS A 126 -8.21 1.75 4.51
C CYS A 126 -8.31 0.58 5.51
N TYR A 127 -7.36 0.43 6.44
CA TYR A 127 -7.32 -0.68 7.38
C TYR A 127 -7.88 -0.37 8.76
N VAL A 128 -7.93 0.91 9.14
CA VAL A 128 -8.37 1.34 10.46
C VAL A 128 -9.32 2.53 10.36
N ASN A 129 -10.11 2.76 11.40
CA ASN A 129 -11.08 3.84 11.46
C ASN A 129 -10.45 5.18 11.11
N ASN A 130 -11.11 5.89 10.20
CA ASN A 130 -10.80 7.25 9.80
C ASN A 130 -12.05 7.87 9.19
N ARG A 131 -12.05 9.19 8.98
CA ARG A 131 -13.23 9.95 8.50
C ARG A 131 -13.79 9.50 7.14
N ASN A 132 -13.01 8.82 6.32
CA ASN A 132 -13.40 8.39 4.98
C ASN A 132 -13.89 6.93 4.93
N ALA A 133 -13.76 6.20 6.02
CA ALA A 133 -14.24 4.82 6.14
C ALA A 133 -15.64 4.82 6.80
N PRO A 134 -16.63 4.11 6.24
CA PRO A 134 -17.90 3.93 6.91
C PRO A 134 -17.72 3.18 8.23
N GLN A 135 -18.51 3.53 9.24
CA GLN A 135 -18.43 2.91 10.57
C GLN A 135 -18.57 1.39 10.49
N GLY A 136 -17.65 0.68 11.14
CA GLY A 136 -17.66 -0.79 11.20
C GLY A 136 -17.21 -1.50 9.92
N LYS A 137 -16.71 -0.78 8.91
CA LYS A 137 -16.17 -1.38 7.68
C LYS A 137 -14.67 -1.63 7.72
N VAL A 138 -13.96 -1.05 8.69
CA VAL A 138 -12.52 -1.18 8.89
C VAL A 138 -12.24 -1.45 10.37
N ASN A 139 -10.99 -1.77 10.73
CA ASN A 139 -10.68 -2.13 12.11
C ASN A 139 -10.86 -0.92 13.05
N PRO A 140 -11.44 -1.11 14.25
CA PRO A 140 -11.51 -0.05 15.23
C PRO A 140 -10.11 0.33 15.71
N ASN A 141 -9.92 1.63 15.98
CA ASN A 141 -8.74 2.11 16.69
C ASN A 141 -8.91 1.92 18.19
N VAL A 142 -7.79 1.98 18.90
CA VAL A 142 -7.77 2.04 20.36
C VAL A 142 -8.59 3.25 20.84
N HIS A 143 -9.42 3.05 21.88
CA HIS A 143 -10.31 4.07 22.46
C HIS A 143 -11.28 4.73 21.45
N ASP A 144 -11.58 4.07 20.34
CA ASP A 144 -12.39 4.63 19.23
C ASP A 144 -11.84 5.96 18.67
N TRP A 145 -10.55 6.23 18.87
CA TRP A 145 -9.91 7.45 18.37
C TRP A 145 -9.88 7.49 16.85
N MET A 146 -9.94 8.69 16.32
CA MET A 146 -9.71 9.00 14.91
C MET A 146 -8.27 9.52 14.73
N PRO A 147 -7.73 9.52 13.50
CA PRO A 147 -6.42 10.13 13.21
C PRO A 147 -6.26 11.53 13.80
N GLU A 148 -7.32 12.34 13.76
CA GLU A 148 -7.37 13.69 14.30
C GLU A 148 -7.12 13.77 15.81
N ASP A 149 -7.45 12.71 16.57
CA ASP A 149 -7.29 12.68 18.03
C ASP A 149 -5.83 12.49 18.47
N VAL A 150 -4.97 11.99 17.58
CA VAL A 150 -3.56 11.66 17.89
C VAL A 150 -2.56 12.46 17.06
N ALA A 151 -2.99 13.09 15.97
CA ALA A 151 -2.12 13.81 15.06
C ALA A 151 -2.00 15.31 15.38
N SER A 152 -0.91 15.93 14.95
CA SER A 152 -0.81 17.37 14.70
C SER A 152 -1.41 17.74 13.34
N ARG A 153 -1.33 16.84 12.35
CA ARG A 153 -1.90 16.99 11.00
C ARG A 153 -2.33 15.65 10.44
N VAL A 154 -3.50 15.60 9.82
CA VAL A 154 -3.97 14.41 9.10
C VAL A 154 -3.86 14.66 7.60
N ILE A 155 -3.26 13.72 6.87
CA ILE A 155 -3.23 13.69 5.40
C ILE A 155 -4.25 12.67 4.93
N ASP A 156 -5.07 13.05 3.95
CA ASP A 156 -5.89 12.09 3.23
C ASP A 156 -5.07 11.32 2.21
N SER A 157 -5.02 10.00 2.34
CA SER A 157 -4.36 9.14 1.35
C SER A 157 -5.13 8.98 0.06
N HIS A 158 -6.41 9.37 0.03
CA HIS A 158 -7.37 9.12 -1.06
C HIS A 158 -7.55 7.63 -1.40
N ILE A 159 -6.94 6.72 -0.62
CA ILE A 159 -7.11 5.29 -0.80
C ILE A 159 -8.57 4.96 -0.45
N PRO A 160 -9.33 4.32 -1.36
CA PRO A 160 -10.70 3.95 -1.05
C PRO A 160 -10.72 3.01 0.17
N TRP A 161 -11.74 3.11 1.02
CA TRP A 161 -11.84 2.28 2.23
C TRP A 161 -11.93 0.78 1.91
N TYR A 162 -12.42 0.42 0.72
CA TYR A 162 -12.45 -0.95 0.20
C TYR A 162 -11.13 -1.38 -0.45
N GLN A 163 -10.10 -0.52 -0.41
CA GLN A 163 -8.72 -0.72 -0.85
C GLN A 163 -8.49 -0.93 -2.35
N GLY A 164 -9.24 -1.82 -3.02
CA GLY A 164 -9.04 -2.20 -4.41
C GLY A 164 -9.34 -1.08 -5.41
N LEU A 165 -8.66 -1.11 -6.56
CA LEU A 165 -8.84 -0.16 -7.67
C LEU A 165 -9.48 -0.81 -8.90
N VAL A 166 -9.84 -2.09 -8.84
CA VAL A 166 -10.42 -2.83 -9.97
C VAL A 166 -11.64 -3.59 -9.50
N HIS A 167 -12.74 -3.52 -10.26
CA HIS A 167 -13.94 -4.28 -9.97
C HIS A 167 -13.93 -5.59 -10.75
N ALA A 168 -14.20 -6.69 -10.06
CA ALA A 168 -14.41 -8.00 -10.68
C ALA A 168 -15.89 -8.38 -10.52
N PRO A 169 -16.73 -8.34 -11.58
CA PRO A 169 -18.15 -8.63 -11.47
C PRO A 169 -18.50 -9.99 -10.87
N GLU A 170 -17.63 -10.99 -11.00
CA GLU A 170 -17.74 -12.32 -10.41
C GLU A 170 -17.54 -12.34 -8.89
N ILE A 171 -16.90 -11.31 -8.35
CA ILE A 171 -16.61 -11.17 -6.92
C ILE A 171 -17.11 -9.79 -6.48
N PRO A 172 -18.44 -9.54 -6.55
CA PRO A 172 -19.01 -8.21 -6.29
C PRO A 172 -18.76 -7.72 -4.85
N GLU A 173 -18.42 -8.62 -3.94
CA GLU A 173 -18.12 -8.30 -2.54
C GLU A 173 -16.76 -7.62 -2.36
N MET A 174 -15.86 -7.67 -3.35
CA MET A 174 -14.49 -7.19 -3.20
C MET A 174 -13.92 -6.58 -4.49
N THR A 175 -13.26 -5.44 -4.36
CA THR A 175 -12.38 -4.90 -5.40
C THR A 175 -10.95 -5.41 -5.23
N ILE A 176 -10.25 -5.58 -6.34
CA ILE A 176 -8.88 -6.13 -6.39
C ILE A 176 -7.87 -5.05 -6.77
N CYS A 177 -6.58 -5.40 -6.79
CA CYS A 177 -5.47 -4.50 -7.14
C CYS A 177 -5.45 -3.25 -6.25
N PRO A 178 -4.96 -3.37 -5.00
CA PRO A 178 -5.10 -2.32 -4.00
C PRO A 178 -4.33 -1.05 -4.31
N GLY A 179 -4.89 0.08 -3.91
CA GLY A 179 -4.31 1.41 -4.05
C GLY A 179 -3.43 1.87 -2.89
N SER A 180 -3.28 1.04 -1.84
CA SER A 180 -2.57 1.43 -0.61
C SER A 180 -1.16 1.92 -0.86
N SER A 181 -0.39 1.16 -1.64
CA SER A 181 0.99 1.46 -1.94
C SER A 181 1.11 2.65 -2.90
N ASN A 182 0.16 2.78 -3.84
CA ASN A 182 0.09 3.95 -4.73
C ASN A 182 -0.12 5.24 -3.91
N GLY A 183 -1.03 5.22 -2.95
CA GLY A 183 -1.36 6.39 -2.14
C GLY A 183 -0.24 6.77 -1.18
N SER A 184 0.11 5.86 -0.28
CA SER A 184 1.06 6.15 0.80
C SER A 184 2.48 6.43 0.30
N CYS A 185 2.98 5.72 -0.73
CA CYS A 185 4.28 6.03 -1.30
C CYS A 185 4.29 7.39 -2.00
N THR A 186 3.22 7.74 -2.72
CA THR A 186 3.18 9.01 -3.45
C THR A 186 3.24 10.18 -2.48
N ILE A 187 2.48 10.14 -1.38
CA ILE A 187 2.53 11.16 -0.33
C ILE A 187 3.95 11.25 0.25
N HIS A 188 4.52 10.11 0.64
CA HIS A 188 5.87 10.06 1.20
C HIS A 188 6.88 10.72 0.25
N TRP A 189 6.91 10.31 -1.02
CA TRP A 189 7.89 10.79 -1.99
C TRP A 189 7.66 12.24 -2.42
N MET A 190 6.41 12.74 -2.41
CA MET A 190 6.15 14.17 -2.60
C MET A 190 6.78 15.00 -1.49
N ILE A 191 6.59 14.59 -0.22
CA ILE A 191 7.20 15.27 0.92
C ILE A 191 8.72 15.17 0.85
N THR A 192 9.27 13.99 0.55
CA THR A 192 10.72 13.78 0.39
C THR A 192 11.31 14.68 -0.69
N ALA A 193 10.64 14.82 -1.84
CA ALA A 193 11.11 15.65 -2.95
C ALA A 193 11.14 17.14 -2.59
N GLU A 194 10.09 17.64 -1.93
CA GLU A 194 10.04 19.01 -1.40
C GLU A 194 11.16 19.27 -0.40
N VAL A 195 11.34 18.37 0.57
CA VAL A 195 12.39 18.49 1.59
C VAL A 195 13.77 18.48 0.95
N ALA A 196 14.04 17.55 0.03
CA ALA A 196 15.31 17.46 -0.68
C ALA A 196 15.62 18.75 -1.44
N HIS A 197 14.64 19.31 -2.14
CA HIS A 197 14.81 20.57 -2.86
C HIS A 197 15.06 21.75 -1.92
N ALA A 198 14.29 21.85 -0.83
CA ALA A 198 14.41 22.91 0.15
C ALA A 198 15.77 22.87 0.87
N LEU A 199 16.29 21.69 1.18
CA LEU A 199 17.63 21.54 1.77
C LEU A 199 18.73 21.92 0.76
N ALA A 200 18.57 21.56 -0.51
CA ALA A 200 19.57 21.84 -1.55
C ALA A 200 19.59 23.31 -2.01
N THR A 201 18.48 24.05 -1.85
CA THR A 201 18.31 25.40 -2.41
C THR A 201 18.00 26.48 -1.38
N GLU A 202 17.88 26.11 -0.11
CA GLU A 202 17.46 26.97 1.00
C GLU A 202 16.06 27.58 0.86
N LYS A 203 15.29 27.18 -0.16
CA LYS A 203 13.92 27.64 -0.37
C LYS A 203 12.97 26.99 0.63
N THR A 204 11.81 27.62 0.80
CA THR A 204 10.68 27.04 1.53
C THR A 204 9.87 26.15 0.58
N PRO A 205 9.48 24.94 0.99
CA PRO A 205 8.53 24.11 0.24
C PRO A 205 7.25 24.87 -0.12
N ASP A 206 6.81 24.73 -1.37
CA ASP A 206 5.60 25.38 -1.90
C ASP A 206 4.67 24.43 -2.70
N GLY A 207 5.05 23.14 -2.74
CA GLY A 207 4.28 22.08 -3.38
C GLY A 207 4.60 21.90 -4.86
N ASN A 208 5.40 22.78 -5.48
CA ASN A 208 5.73 22.67 -6.90
C ASN A 208 6.61 21.45 -7.19
N ILE A 209 7.53 21.10 -6.30
CA ILE A 209 8.44 19.97 -6.48
C ILE A 209 7.71 18.65 -6.25
N GLY A 210 6.83 18.60 -5.25
CA GLY A 210 5.93 17.48 -5.02
C GLY A 210 5.01 17.25 -6.23
N ARG A 211 4.42 18.31 -6.79
CA ARG A 211 3.63 18.21 -8.04
C ARG A 211 4.48 17.68 -9.19
N GLN A 212 5.69 18.21 -9.36
CA GLN A 212 6.60 17.77 -10.42
C GLN A 212 6.96 16.29 -10.29
N TYR A 213 7.16 15.79 -9.06
CA TYR A 213 7.37 14.36 -8.81
C TYR A 213 6.19 13.53 -9.34
N VAL A 214 4.95 13.90 -9.00
CA VAL A 214 3.77 13.17 -9.46
C VAL A 214 3.56 13.31 -10.96
N ASP A 215 3.87 14.47 -11.55
CA ASP A 215 3.80 14.66 -13.00
C ASP A 215 4.75 13.71 -13.75
N ILE A 216 5.97 13.53 -13.24
CA ILE A 216 6.92 12.55 -13.77
C ILE A 216 6.40 11.12 -13.59
N LEU A 217 5.84 10.80 -12.42
CA LEU A 217 5.26 9.48 -12.15
C LEU A 217 4.11 9.17 -13.11
N LEU A 218 3.15 10.08 -13.27
CA LEU A 218 2.03 9.97 -14.19
C LEU A 218 2.50 9.82 -15.64
N GLN A 219 3.51 10.59 -16.06
CA GLN A 219 4.09 10.44 -17.41
C GLN A 219 4.72 9.05 -17.61
N ARG A 220 5.42 8.51 -16.60
CA ARG A 220 6.00 7.16 -16.67
C ARG A 220 4.92 6.08 -16.74
N ILE A 221 3.86 6.21 -15.94
CA ILE A 221 2.72 5.28 -15.97
C ILE A 221 2.02 5.34 -17.34
N ALA A 222 1.80 6.53 -17.90
CA ALA A 222 1.22 6.70 -19.24
C ALA A 222 2.11 6.10 -20.34
N ASN A 223 3.43 6.18 -20.21
CA ASN A 223 4.36 5.55 -21.16
C ASN A 223 4.27 4.02 -21.11
N VAL A 224 4.20 3.42 -19.92
CA VAL A 224 4.01 1.97 -19.75
C VAL A 224 2.65 1.55 -20.32
N HIS A 225 1.60 2.29 -19.99
CA HIS A 225 0.25 2.05 -20.53
C HIS A 225 0.24 2.06 -22.06
N THR A 226 0.79 3.12 -22.67
CA THR A 226 0.79 3.28 -24.13
C THR A 226 1.62 2.21 -24.86
N ARG A 227 2.74 1.78 -24.26
CA ARG A 227 3.71 0.89 -24.91
C ARG A 227 3.46 -0.59 -24.64
N ASP A 228 3.02 -0.91 -23.42
CA ASP A 228 3.12 -2.27 -22.89
C ASP A 228 1.75 -2.87 -22.54
N LEU A 229 0.66 -2.08 -22.47
CA LEU A 229 -0.64 -2.59 -22.00
C LEU A 229 -1.15 -3.78 -22.85
N ASP A 230 -0.99 -3.74 -24.16
CA ASP A 230 -1.41 -4.83 -25.05
C ASP A 230 -0.64 -6.12 -24.75
N CYS A 231 0.68 -6.00 -24.55
CA CYS A 231 1.54 -7.11 -24.20
C CYS A 231 1.22 -7.66 -22.81
N LEU A 232 0.97 -6.77 -21.85
CA LEU A 232 0.57 -7.11 -20.49
C LEU A 232 -0.77 -7.87 -20.49
N ASN A 233 -1.77 -7.41 -21.23
CA ASN A 233 -3.07 -8.07 -21.35
C ASN A 233 -2.96 -9.46 -21.99
N ALA A 234 -2.19 -9.60 -23.07
CA ALA A 234 -1.96 -10.90 -23.72
C ALA A 234 -1.23 -11.89 -22.78
N THR A 235 -0.23 -11.38 -22.04
CA THR A 235 0.53 -12.16 -21.06
C THR A 235 -0.37 -12.57 -19.88
N ALA A 236 -1.22 -11.67 -19.40
CA ALA A 236 -2.17 -11.94 -18.31
C ALA A 236 -3.12 -13.10 -18.64
N VAL A 237 -3.65 -13.16 -19.87
CA VAL A 237 -4.48 -14.30 -20.32
C VAL A 237 -3.71 -15.63 -20.25
N THR A 238 -2.45 -15.62 -20.65
CA THR A 238 -1.59 -16.82 -20.61
C THR A 238 -1.31 -17.24 -19.17
N ILE A 239 -1.02 -16.28 -18.28
CA ILE A 239 -0.82 -16.53 -16.85
C ILE A 239 -2.10 -17.10 -16.22
N ALA A 240 -3.25 -16.49 -16.48
CA ALA A 240 -4.54 -16.93 -15.94
C ALA A 240 -4.86 -18.38 -16.32
N LYS A 241 -4.67 -18.77 -17.59
CA LYS A 241 -4.85 -20.16 -18.03
C LYS A 241 -3.95 -21.13 -17.27
N ARG A 242 -2.67 -20.79 -17.10
CA ARG A 242 -1.73 -21.62 -16.34
C ARG A 242 -2.12 -21.77 -14.88
N ILE A 243 -2.61 -20.70 -14.25
CA ILE A 243 -3.09 -20.75 -12.86
C ILE A 243 -4.33 -21.65 -12.75
N ILE A 244 -5.28 -21.55 -13.68
CA ILE A 244 -6.47 -22.42 -13.74
C ILE A 244 -6.05 -23.89 -13.88
N ASP A 245 -5.01 -24.18 -14.68
CA ASP A 245 -4.45 -25.52 -14.86
C ASP A 245 -3.57 -26.00 -13.69
N GLY A 246 -3.51 -25.23 -12.60
CA GLY A 246 -2.83 -25.58 -11.36
C GLY A 246 -1.40 -25.07 -11.23
N GLY A 247 -0.99 -24.14 -12.08
CA GLY A 247 0.27 -23.42 -11.97
C GLY A 247 0.26 -22.37 -10.85
N HIS A 248 1.45 -22.03 -10.37
CA HIS A 248 1.66 -20.94 -9.42
C HIS A 248 2.30 -19.75 -10.14
N TYR A 249 2.01 -18.54 -9.65
CA TYR A 249 2.58 -17.31 -10.19
C TYR A 249 3.42 -16.60 -9.13
N THR A 250 4.66 -16.30 -9.48
CA THR A 250 5.63 -15.63 -8.61
C THR A 250 6.29 -14.52 -9.40
N VAL A 251 6.35 -13.34 -8.80
CA VAL A 251 7.07 -12.19 -9.38
C VAL A 251 8.45 -12.14 -8.74
N ARG A 252 9.47 -11.90 -9.57
CA ARG A 252 10.82 -11.61 -9.12
C ARG A 252 11.24 -10.27 -9.68
N SER A 253 11.87 -9.45 -8.86
CA SER A 253 12.36 -8.15 -9.28
C SER A 253 13.69 -7.85 -8.60
N ARG A 254 14.57 -7.13 -9.31
CA ARG A 254 15.77 -6.57 -8.68
C ARG A 254 15.39 -5.56 -7.59
N ASN A 255 14.26 -4.88 -7.74
CA ASN A 255 13.68 -4.02 -6.73
C ASN A 255 12.73 -4.83 -5.84
N LEU A 256 13.14 -5.04 -4.58
CA LEU A 256 12.37 -5.81 -3.60
C LEU A 256 10.99 -5.19 -3.28
N GLY A 257 10.80 -3.88 -3.47
CA GLY A 257 9.49 -3.25 -3.32
C GLY A 257 8.46 -3.79 -4.31
N ILE A 258 8.84 -3.94 -5.58
CA ILE A 258 7.98 -4.56 -6.61
C ILE A 258 7.69 -6.02 -6.28
N GLU A 259 8.72 -6.77 -5.89
CA GLU A 259 8.56 -8.19 -5.56
C GLU A 259 7.66 -8.39 -4.34
N SER A 260 7.86 -7.61 -3.28
CA SER A 260 7.06 -7.62 -2.07
C SER A 260 5.61 -7.25 -2.37
N GLU A 261 5.37 -6.14 -3.08
CA GLU A 261 4.03 -5.70 -3.48
C GLU A 261 3.27 -6.77 -4.25
N ALA A 262 3.94 -7.39 -5.23
CA ALA A 262 3.35 -8.44 -6.01
C ALA A 262 3.11 -9.72 -5.19
N SER A 263 3.98 -10.06 -4.24
CA SER A 263 4.03 -11.41 -3.67
C SER A 263 3.52 -11.57 -2.25
N THR A 264 3.46 -10.52 -1.43
CA THR A 264 3.27 -10.66 0.03
C THR A 264 2.33 -9.65 0.67
N VAL A 265 2.30 -8.40 0.21
CA VAL A 265 1.62 -7.32 0.94
C VAL A 265 0.19 -7.11 0.45
N ALA A 266 -0.05 -6.87 -0.84
CA ALA A 266 -1.37 -6.38 -1.24
C ALA A 266 -1.86 -6.82 -2.64
N GLN A 267 -1.00 -6.92 -3.66
CA GLN A 267 -1.45 -7.17 -5.03
C GLN A 267 -1.78 -8.66 -5.23
N GLY A 268 -3.08 -9.01 -5.28
CA GLY A 268 -3.77 -10.18 -5.90
C GLY A 268 -3.16 -11.60 -5.93
N LEU A 269 -1.86 -11.76 -6.07
CA LEU A 269 -1.16 -13.04 -6.25
C LEU A 269 -1.17 -13.93 -5.02
N MET A 270 -1.33 -13.33 -3.84
CA MET A 270 -1.55 -14.08 -2.61
C MET A 270 -2.78 -14.99 -2.71
N LEU A 271 -3.86 -14.54 -3.36
CA LEU A 271 -5.05 -15.39 -3.58
C LEU A 271 -4.73 -16.54 -4.53
N ALA A 272 -4.04 -16.26 -5.64
CA ALA A 272 -3.67 -17.29 -6.61
C ALA A 272 -2.76 -18.39 -6.04
N ASN A 273 -1.96 -18.08 -5.01
CA ASN A 273 -1.04 -19.03 -4.39
C ASN A 273 -1.58 -19.66 -3.09
N ALA A 274 -2.62 -19.09 -2.47
CA ALA A 274 -3.16 -19.57 -1.19
C ALA A 274 -4.08 -20.80 -1.32
N PHE A 275 -4.69 -21.01 -2.49
CA PHE A 275 -5.65 -22.09 -2.70
C PHE A 275 -5.05 -23.21 -3.54
N SER A 276 -5.29 -24.46 -3.14
CA SER A 276 -5.04 -25.60 -4.03
C SER A 276 -6.03 -25.54 -5.19
N PRO A 277 -5.62 -25.83 -6.44
CA PRO A 277 -6.52 -25.82 -7.59
C PRO A 277 -7.71 -26.73 -7.29
N GLN A 278 -8.94 -26.21 -7.41
CA GLN A 278 -10.12 -27.05 -7.34
C GLN A 278 -10.02 -28.05 -8.50
N ARG A 279 -9.87 -29.34 -8.19
CA ARG A 279 -10.01 -30.38 -9.20
C ARG A 279 -11.46 -30.35 -9.67
N TYR A 280 -11.70 -29.72 -10.82
CA TYR A 280 -12.94 -29.85 -11.55
C TYR A 280 -13.04 -31.30 -12.04
N PHE A 281 -13.54 -32.20 -11.19
CA PHE A 281 -13.99 -33.51 -11.64
C PHE A 281 -15.47 -33.38 -11.98
N PRO A 282 -15.87 -33.43 -13.26
CA PRO A 282 -17.25 -33.73 -13.57
C PRO A 282 -17.52 -35.14 -13.02
N ASP A 283 -18.54 -35.21 -12.17
CA ASP A 283 -18.93 -36.39 -11.42
C ASP A 283 -19.17 -37.58 -12.37
N CYS A 284 -18.20 -38.51 -12.40
CA CYS A 284 -18.31 -39.77 -13.10
C CYS A 284 -17.85 -40.90 -12.18
N ARG A 285 -18.78 -41.32 -11.32
CA ARG A 285 -18.93 -42.66 -10.73
C ARG A 285 -17.71 -43.26 -10.02
N GLY A 286 -17.78 -43.21 -8.69
CA GLY A 286 -17.56 -44.33 -7.77
C GLY A 286 -16.25 -45.12 -7.85
N GLN A 287 -15.41 -45.00 -6.80
CA GLN A 287 -14.96 -46.15 -6.00
C GLN A 287 -14.02 -45.74 -4.85
N ARG A 288 -14.42 -46.18 -3.65
CA ARG A 288 -13.61 -46.64 -2.50
C ARG A 288 -12.62 -45.68 -1.84
N GLN A 289 -13.03 -45.25 -0.65
CA GLN A 289 -12.16 -44.89 0.48
C GLN A 289 -11.02 -45.90 0.70
N ARG A 290 -9.77 -45.42 0.77
CA ARG A 290 -8.74 -45.98 1.65
C ARG A 290 -7.87 -44.86 2.23
N SER A 291 -7.85 -44.83 3.55
CA SER A 291 -7.00 -44.02 4.42
C SER A 291 -5.53 -44.40 4.30
N ALA A 292 -4.63 -43.42 4.27
CA ALA A 292 -3.26 -43.59 4.75
C ALA A 292 -2.77 -42.28 5.38
N ARG A 293 -2.50 -42.35 6.69
CA ARG A 293 -1.76 -41.33 7.45
C ARG A 293 -0.30 -41.35 7.00
N HIS A 294 0.30 -40.20 6.72
CA HIS A 294 1.71 -39.99 7.05
C HIS A 294 2.04 -38.53 7.40
N ARG A 295 2.86 -38.41 8.44
CA ARG A 295 3.41 -37.21 9.07
C ARG A 295 4.63 -36.71 8.29
N LEU A 296 4.66 -35.42 7.99
CA LEU A 296 5.83 -34.53 7.90
C LEU A 296 5.25 -33.13 8.16
N GLY A 297 5.76 -32.18 8.94
CA GLY A 297 6.99 -31.91 9.66
C GLY A 297 6.84 -30.43 10.09
N ARG A 298 7.16 -30.09 11.35
CA ARG A 298 6.84 -28.79 11.95
C ARG A 298 7.66 -27.65 11.31
N GLY A 299 6.97 -26.61 10.82
CA GLY A 299 7.55 -25.33 10.41
C GLY A 299 6.47 -24.23 10.34
N SER A 300 6.63 -23.19 11.18
CA SER A 300 5.92 -21.89 11.25
C SER A 300 4.38 -21.86 11.12
N THR A 301 3.68 -22.37 12.14
CA THR A 301 2.22 -22.26 12.28
C THR A 301 1.71 -20.85 12.62
N ARG A 302 2.59 -19.86 12.89
CA ARG A 302 2.17 -18.52 13.36
C ARG A 302 1.66 -17.59 12.26
N GLN A 303 2.17 -17.68 11.03
CA GLN A 303 1.64 -16.87 9.92
C GLN A 303 0.29 -17.40 9.41
N ARG A 304 0.08 -18.73 9.40
CA ARG A 304 -1.19 -19.31 8.91
C ARG A 304 -2.39 -19.05 9.81
N GLN A 305 -2.20 -18.87 11.12
CA GLN A 305 -3.33 -18.64 12.04
C GLN A 305 -3.92 -17.23 11.96
N LEU A 306 -3.13 -16.23 11.55
CA LEU A 306 -3.66 -14.88 11.28
C LEU A 306 -4.56 -14.87 10.05
N TYR A 307 -4.23 -15.64 9.01
CA TYR A 307 -5.03 -15.71 7.78
C TYR A 307 -6.47 -16.21 8.00
N TYR A 308 -6.72 -17.15 8.92
CA TYR A 308 -8.08 -17.72 9.08
C TYR A 308 -9.05 -16.83 9.88
N ARG A 309 -8.57 -15.84 10.65
CA ARG A 309 -9.47 -14.90 11.33
C ARG A 309 -10.00 -13.79 10.41
N TYR A 310 -9.36 -13.53 9.28
CA TYR A 310 -9.78 -12.50 8.32
C TYR A 310 -10.90 -12.95 7.36
N TRP A 311 -11.24 -14.25 7.30
CA TRP A 311 -12.16 -14.82 6.30
C TRP A 311 -13.40 -15.50 6.91
N SER A 312 -13.81 -15.09 8.11
CA SER A 312 -15.04 -15.60 8.77
C SER A 312 -15.97 -14.49 9.30
N LEU A 313 -15.93 -13.31 8.69
CA LEU A 313 -16.95 -12.26 8.84
C LEU A 313 -17.52 -11.87 7.49
#